data_AF-E3JDQ4-F1
#
_entry.id   AF-E3JDQ4-F1
#
_cell.length_a   1.000
_cell.length_b   1.000
_cell.length_c   1.000
_cell.angle_alpha   90.00
_cell.angle_beta   90.00
_cell.angle_gamma   90.00
#
_symmetry.space_group_name_H-M   'P 1'
#
loop_
_entity.id
_entity.type
_entity.pdbx_description
1 polymer ?
#
loop_
_entity_poly.entity_id
_entity_poly.type
_entity_poly.pdbx_seq_one_letter_code
_entity_poly.pdbx_strand_id
1 'polypeptide(L)'
;MDSLSSVGWRGRAACVDADPELWFPVDGAPAAVAVRICRTCPVRRECIADDLAFPFPAGVRAGLDADVREPLNAAYVDYRTVVATRYEVLRRAATRANGLAVRVLADALAAEADAVAGYAVALALTVPPAEWTAARDAYTAAIAARRSAEAAAGRSAGTARIDRAWVRLLAAAHRLALITTAAPAALAVPSSLAGAA
;
A
#
# COMPACT_ATOMS: atom_id res chain seq x y z
N MET A 1 23.02 -11.27 26.26
CA MET A 1 21.61 -11.46 25.87
C MET A 1 21.36 -10.56 24.66
N ASP A 2 21.84 -10.96 23.48
CA ASP A 2 21.62 -10.26 22.20
C ASP A 2 20.36 -10.81 21.55
N SER A 3 19.19 -10.46 22.09
CA SER A 3 17.92 -11.00 21.61
C SER A 3 17.15 -9.93 20.85
N LEU A 4 17.01 -10.11 19.53
CA LEU A 4 15.91 -9.65 18.69
C LEU A 4 15.92 -8.22 18.08
N SER A 5 16.99 -7.42 18.18
CA SER A 5 17.01 -6.07 17.55
C SER A 5 17.22 -6.05 16.01
N SER A 6 17.46 -7.19 15.35
CA SER A 6 18.00 -7.21 13.97
C SER A 6 17.27 -8.06 12.91
N VAL A 7 16.11 -8.67 13.19
CA VAL A 7 15.48 -9.58 12.23
C VAL A 7 14.58 -8.82 11.24
N GLY A 8 15.17 -8.38 10.12
CA GLY A 8 14.44 -7.87 8.95
C GLY A 8 14.51 -6.36 8.75
N TRP A 9 13.59 -5.83 7.94
CA TRP A 9 13.60 -4.41 7.54
C TRP A 9 13.45 -3.45 8.73
N ARG A 10 12.75 -3.86 9.80
CA ARG A 10 12.54 -3.03 11.01
C ARG A 10 13.84 -2.66 11.72
N GLY A 11 14.83 -3.55 11.73
CA GLY A 11 16.15 -3.26 12.33
C GLY A 11 16.97 -2.23 11.56
N ARG A 12 16.57 -1.89 10.33
CA ARG A 12 17.17 -0.80 9.52
C ARG A 12 16.35 0.50 9.56
N ALA A 13 15.29 0.55 10.35
CA ALA A 13 14.44 1.72 10.43
C ALA A 13 15.15 2.85 11.19
N ALA A 14 15.13 4.06 10.65
CA ALA A 14 15.73 5.23 11.29
C ALA A 14 15.07 5.58 12.64
N CYS A 15 13.87 5.05 12.91
CA CYS A 15 13.14 5.26 14.15
C CYS A 15 13.44 4.23 15.24
N VAL A 16 14.28 3.21 14.98
CA VAL A 16 14.47 2.09 15.91
C VAL A 16 15.04 2.50 17.27
N ASP A 17 15.89 3.53 17.31
CA ASP A 17 16.54 4.04 18.53
C ASP A 17 15.91 5.34 19.04
N ALA A 18 14.81 5.79 18.44
CA ALA A 18 14.14 7.02 18.82
C ALA A 18 13.04 6.76 19.86
N ASP A 19 12.70 7.79 20.65
CA ASP A 19 11.60 7.72 21.62
C ASP A 19 10.27 7.41 20.90
N PRO A 20 9.58 6.29 21.21
CA PRO A 20 8.33 5.91 20.58
C PRO A 20 7.22 6.97 20.70
N GLU A 21 7.23 7.78 21.76
CA GLU A 21 6.21 8.82 21.99
C GLU A 21 6.21 9.89 20.89
N LEU A 22 7.32 10.05 20.15
CA LEU A 22 7.38 10.94 18.99
C LEU A 22 6.41 10.52 17.87
N TRP A 23 6.09 9.23 17.77
CA TRP A 23 5.15 8.68 16.79
C TRP A 23 3.70 8.68 17.27
N PHE A 24 3.47 8.93 18.56
CA PHE A 24 2.16 8.96 19.22
C PHE A 24 1.94 10.26 20.00
N PRO A 25 1.95 11.43 19.33
CA PRO A 25 1.83 12.71 20.04
C PRO A 25 0.50 12.83 20.78
N VAL A 26 0.56 13.19 22.06
CA VAL A 26 -0.61 13.57 22.87
C VAL A 26 -1.01 14.99 22.47
N ASP A 27 -2.29 15.19 22.11
CA ASP A 27 -2.96 16.46 21.87
C ASP A 27 -2.12 17.54 21.15
N GLY A 28 -1.97 17.40 19.83
CA GLY A 28 -1.46 18.47 18.96
C GLY A 28 0.05 18.71 19.02
N ALA A 29 0.82 17.94 19.79
CA ALA A 29 2.27 17.96 19.72
C ALA A 29 2.74 17.56 18.30
N PRO A 30 3.81 18.18 17.75
CA PRO A 30 4.09 18.01 16.33
C PRO A 30 4.54 16.60 15.96
N ALA A 31 3.67 15.86 15.27
CA ALA A 31 4.05 14.72 14.43
C ALA A 31 5.16 15.09 13.42
N ALA A 32 5.45 16.38 13.23
CA ALA A 32 6.49 16.91 12.36
C ALA A 32 7.89 16.30 12.61
N VAL A 33 8.23 15.96 13.86
CA VAL A 33 9.52 15.31 14.18
C VAL A 33 9.53 13.88 13.64
N ALA A 34 8.53 13.07 14.01
CA ALA A 34 8.40 11.69 13.49
C ALA A 34 8.29 11.66 11.97
N VAL A 35 7.52 12.56 11.36
CA VAL A 35 7.39 12.69 9.90
C VAL A 35 8.76 13.00 9.27
N ARG A 36 9.56 13.89 9.85
CA ARG A 36 10.91 14.23 9.34
C ARG A 36 11.85 13.02 9.41
N ILE A 37 11.86 12.30 10.52
CA ILE A 37 12.65 11.07 10.69
C ILE A 37 12.20 10.03 9.65
N CYS A 38 10.89 9.83 9.51
CA CYS A 38 10.36 8.88 8.56
C CYS A 38 10.73 9.23 7.12
N ARG A 39 10.72 10.51 6.73
CA ARG A 39 11.00 10.94 5.34
C ARG A 39 12.41 10.56 4.85
N THR A 40 13.38 10.44 5.74
CA THR A 40 14.75 10.01 5.42
C THR A 40 15.01 8.54 5.73
N CYS A 41 14.01 7.81 6.25
CA CYS A 41 14.14 6.41 6.62
C CYS A 41 14.32 5.51 5.38
N PRO A 42 15.32 4.60 5.34
CA PRO A 42 15.58 3.78 4.17
C PRO A 42 14.53 2.68 3.93
N VAL A 43 13.66 2.43 4.91
CA VAL A 43 12.66 1.34 4.88
C VAL A 43 11.22 1.84 4.87
N ARG A 44 10.97 3.06 4.36
CA ARG A 44 9.62 3.64 4.27
C ARG A 44 8.65 2.76 3.50
N ARG A 45 9.13 2.10 2.42
CA ARG A 45 8.31 1.23 1.57
C ARG A 45 7.85 0.00 2.31
N GLU A 46 8.77 -0.67 3.00
CA GLU A 46 8.45 -1.82 3.84
C GLU A 46 7.50 -1.41 4.98
N CYS A 47 7.71 -0.24 5.57
CA CYS A 47 6.86 0.30 6.63
C CYS A 47 5.41 0.52 6.17
N ILE A 48 5.16 1.19 5.04
CA ILE A 48 3.79 1.39 4.55
C ILE A 48 3.19 0.10 3.99
N ALA A 49 3.98 -0.77 3.36
CA ALA A 49 3.48 -2.05 2.88
C ALA A 49 3.01 -2.95 4.04
N ASP A 50 3.74 -2.94 5.15
CA ASP A 50 3.34 -3.58 6.40
C ASP A 50 2.08 -2.92 7.00
N ASP A 51 1.96 -1.59 6.93
CA ASP A 51 0.75 -0.89 7.36
C ASP A 51 -0.49 -1.22 6.56
N LEU A 52 -0.35 -1.35 5.25
CA LEU A 52 -1.47 -1.75 4.40
C LEU A 52 -1.95 -3.17 4.74
N ALA A 53 -1.01 -4.08 4.98
CA ALA A 53 -1.33 -5.47 5.33
C ALA A 53 -1.89 -5.61 6.76
N PHE A 54 -1.37 -4.83 7.70
CA PHE A 54 -1.75 -4.83 9.11
C PHE A 54 -1.98 -3.39 9.60
N PRO A 55 -3.13 -2.77 9.27
CA PRO A 55 -3.40 -1.39 9.59
C PRO A 55 -3.30 -1.12 11.09
N PHE A 56 -2.46 -0.15 11.44
CA PHE A 56 -2.40 0.34 12.81
C PHE A 56 -3.29 1.57 12.92
N PRO A 57 -4.12 1.73 13.96
CA PRO A 57 -5.15 2.78 13.97
C PRO A 57 -4.63 4.18 14.34
N ALA A 58 -3.40 4.29 14.85
CA ALA A 58 -2.87 5.55 15.38
C ALA A 58 -1.42 5.81 14.95
N GLY A 59 -0.97 7.04 15.16
CA GLY A 59 0.43 7.43 15.01
C GLY A 59 0.95 7.48 13.57
N VAL A 60 2.18 7.97 13.46
CA VAL A 60 2.86 8.17 12.17
C VAL A 60 3.40 6.85 11.62
N ARG A 61 3.17 6.54 10.35
CA ARG A 61 3.77 5.38 9.66
C ARG A 61 4.28 5.82 8.30
N ALA A 62 5.51 5.45 7.95
CA ALA A 62 6.18 5.89 6.72
C ALA A 62 6.16 7.42 6.46
N GLY A 63 6.00 8.22 7.52
CA GLY A 63 5.92 9.68 7.46
C GLY A 63 4.52 10.21 7.15
N LEU A 64 3.49 9.39 7.39
CA LEU A 64 2.08 9.69 7.18
C LEU A 64 1.34 9.49 8.50
N ASP A 65 0.51 10.46 8.86
CA ASP A 65 -0.40 10.32 10.00
C ASP A 65 -1.50 9.28 9.70
N ALA A 66 -2.12 8.73 10.74
CA ALA A 66 -3.21 7.76 10.67
C ALA A 66 -4.36 8.23 9.79
N ASP A 67 -4.86 9.45 10.00
CA ASP A 67 -5.99 9.99 9.24
C ASP A 67 -5.66 10.17 7.75
N VAL A 68 -4.41 10.50 7.45
CA VAL A 68 -3.93 10.72 6.08
C VAL A 68 -3.76 9.41 5.32
N ARG A 69 -3.34 8.33 6.00
CA ARG A 69 -3.14 7.01 5.37
C ARG A 69 -4.38 6.14 5.38
N GLU A 70 -5.35 6.38 6.27
CA GLU A 70 -6.54 5.53 6.42
C GLU A 70 -7.33 5.32 5.10
N PRO A 71 -7.56 6.34 4.24
CA PRO A 71 -8.23 6.11 2.96
C PRO A 71 -7.49 5.13 2.04
N LEU A 72 -6.15 5.10 2.08
CA LEU A 72 -5.35 4.13 1.33
C LEU A 72 -5.48 2.73 1.94
N ASN A 73 -5.42 2.62 3.28
CA ASN A 73 -5.57 1.36 3.99
C ASN A 73 -6.92 0.71 3.71
N ALA A 74 -8.01 1.46 3.84
CA ALA A 74 -9.34 0.98 3.54
C ALA A 74 -9.49 0.50 2.08
N ALA A 75 -8.92 1.25 1.12
CA ALA A 75 -8.95 0.87 -0.29
C ALA A 75 -8.10 -0.38 -0.58
N TYR A 76 -6.95 -0.53 0.09
CA TYR A 76 -6.11 -1.72 -0.02
C TYR A 76 -6.81 -2.96 0.53
N VAL A 77 -7.40 -2.86 1.73
CA VAL A 77 -8.13 -3.97 2.36
C VAL A 77 -9.30 -4.43 1.48
N ASP A 78 -10.09 -3.50 0.94
CA ASP A 78 -11.17 -3.82 0.00
C ASP A 78 -10.63 -4.54 -1.25
N TYR A 79 -9.58 -4.00 -1.89
CA TYR A 79 -8.96 -4.63 -3.06
C TYR A 79 -8.47 -6.05 -2.78
N ARG A 80 -7.69 -6.25 -1.71
CA ARG A 80 -7.18 -7.57 -1.32
C ARG A 80 -8.30 -8.54 -1.00
N THR A 81 -9.35 -8.10 -0.31
CA THR A 81 -10.50 -8.93 0.04
C THR A 81 -11.24 -9.43 -1.21
N VAL A 82 -11.47 -8.54 -2.17
CA VAL A 82 -12.16 -8.88 -3.42
C VAL A 82 -11.31 -9.83 -4.26
N VAL A 83 -10.00 -9.60 -4.35
CA VAL A 83 -9.09 -10.51 -5.05
C VAL A 83 -9.03 -11.88 -4.36
N ALA A 84 -8.88 -11.93 -3.04
CA ALA A 84 -8.84 -13.18 -2.28
C ALA A 84 -10.11 -14.00 -2.47
N THR A 85 -11.27 -13.34 -2.46
CA THR A 85 -12.56 -14.01 -2.76
C THR A 85 -12.54 -14.66 -4.14
N ARG A 86 -12.01 -13.96 -5.15
CA ARG A 86 -11.91 -14.50 -6.51
C ARG A 86 -10.89 -15.62 -6.65
N TYR A 87 -9.75 -15.48 -5.97
CA TYR A 87 -8.72 -16.51 -5.87
C TYR A 87 -9.31 -17.83 -5.38
N GLU A 88 -10.09 -17.80 -4.30
CA GLU A 88 -10.74 -18.99 -3.74
C GLU A 88 -11.73 -19.63 -4.72
N VAL A 89 -12.50 -18.83 -5.45
CA VAL A 89 -13.41 -19.33 -6.50
C VAL A 89 -12.63 -20.07 -7.59
N LEU A 90 -11.49 -19.53 -8.03
CA LEU A 90 -10.64 -20.17 -9.03
C LEU A 90 -9.99 -21.45 -8.48
N ARG A 91 -9.44 -21.41 -7.26
CA ARG A 91 -8.85 -22.58 -6.60
C ARG A 91 -9.84 -23.73 -6.44
N ARG A 92 -11.09 -23.46 -6.05
CA ARG A 92 -12.14 -24.49 -5.95
C ARG A 92 -12.51 -25.09 -7.32
N ALA A 93 -12.55 -24.25 -8.37
CA ALA A 93 -12.84 -24.70 -9.72
C ALA A 93 -11.74 -25.59 -10.32
N ALA A 94 -10.51 -25.51 -9.81
CA ALA A 94 -9.35 -26.23 -10.29
C ALA A 94 -9.29 -27.73 -9.93
N THR A 95 -10.38 -28.28 -9.39
CA THR A 95 -10.51 -29.70 -9.00
C THR A 95 -10.96 -30.62 -10.16
N ARG A 96 -11.21 -30.06 -11.36
CA ARG A 96 -11.69 -30.78 -12.55
C ARG A 96 -10.59 -30.97 -13.60
N ALA A 97 -10.90 -31.66 -14.71
CA ALA A 97 -10.04 -31.65 -15.90
C ALA A 97 -9.72 -30.19 -16.32
N ASN A 98 -8.48 -29.91 -16.70
CA ASN A 98 -7.88 -28.56 -16.83
C ASN A 98 -7.60 -27.81 -15.50
N GLY A 99 -7.56 -28.51 -14.37
CA GLY A 99 -7.32 -27.91 -13.06
C GLY A 99 -5.97 -27.20 -12.90
N LEU A 100 -4.92 -27.64 -13.61
CA LEU A 100 -3.60 -26.99 -13.51
C LEU A 100 -3.63 -25.56 -14.07
N ALA A 101 -4.19 -25.35 -15.26
CA ALA A 101 -4.27 -24.01 -15.85
C ALA A 101 -5.09 -23.04 -14.98
N VAL A 102 -6.15 -23.53 -14.33
CA VAL A 102 -6.96 -22.73 -13.41
C VAL A 102 -6.20 -22.41 -12.11
N ARG A 103 -5.35 -23.32 -11.59
CA ARG A 103 -4.45 -23.01 -10.46
C ARG A 103 -3.45 -21.91 -10.83
N VAL A 104 -2.81 -22.04 -11.99
CA VAL A 104 -1.87 -21.02 -12.49
C VAL A 104 -2.58 -19.67 -12.66
N LEU A 105 -3.82 -19.65 -13.15
CA LEU A 105 -4.62 -18.42 -13.22
C LEU A 105 -4.90 -17.81 -11.84
N ALA A 106 -5.22 -18.63 -10.84
CA ALA A 106 -5.42 -18.14 -9.47
C ALA A 106 -4.12 -17.53 -8.92
N ASP A 107 -3.00 -18.20 -9.10
CA ASP A 107 -1.69 -17.73 -8.62
C ASP A 107 -1.24 -16.46 -9.35
N ALA A 108 -1.49 -16.36 -10.66
CA ALA A 108 -1.23 -15.14 -11.43
C ALA A 108 -2.10 -13.95 -10.98
N LEU A 109 -3.36 -14.20 -10.59
CA LEU A 109 -4.23 -13.16 -10.01
C LEU A 109 -3.69 -12.67 -8.66
N ALA A 110 -3.21 -13.58 -7.81
CA ALA A 110 -2.59 -13.21 -6.53
C ALA A 110 -1.31 -12.39 -6.75
N ALA A 111 -0.44 -12.83 -7.67
CA ALA A 111 0.79 -12.12 -8.03
C ALA A 111 0.51 -10.73 -8.62
N GLU A 112 -0.53 -10.57 -9.45
CA GLU A 112 -0.98 -9.25 -9.91
C GLU A 112 -1.39 -8.36 -8.74
N ALA A 113 -2.12 -8.89 -7.77
CA ALA A 113 -2.53 -8.10 -6.62
C ALA A 113 -1.37 -7.68 -5.72
N ASP A 114 -0.31 -8.49 -5.61
CA ASP A 114 0.93 -8.10 -4.94
C ASP A 114 1.67 -6.99 -5.72
N ALA A 115 1.72 -7.09 -7.06
CA ALA A 115 2.34 -6.09 -7.91
C ALA A 115 1.58 -4.75 -7.91
N VAL A 116 0.24 -4.79 -7.92
CA VAL A 116 -0.64 -3.62 -7.76
C VAL A 116 -0.40 -2.94 -6.41
N ALA A 117 -0.25 -3.72 -5.33
CA ALA A 117 0.07 -3.17 -4.02
C ALA A 117 1.43 -2.45 -4.02
N GLY A 118 2.46 -3.07 -4.59
CA GLY A 118 3.78 -2.46 -4.73
C GLY A 118 3.77 -1.18 -5.56
N TYR A 119 2.98 -1.16 -6.65
CA TYR A 119 2.79 0.02 -7.49
C TYR A 119 2.04 1.15 -6.77
N ALA A 120 0.97 0.82 -6.02
CA ALA A 120 0.23 1.78 -5.21
C ALA A 120 1.12 2.41 -4.12
N VAL A 121 1.98 1.61 -3.47
CA VAL A 121 2.97 2.11 -2.50
C VAL A 121 3.99 3.05 -3.15
N ALA A 122 4.54 2.67 -4.31
CA ALA A 122 5.48 3.51 -5.04
C ALA A 122 4.85 4.86 -5.44
N LEU A 123 3.58 4.84 -5.85
CA LEU A 123 2.80 6.04 -6.16
C LEU A 123 2.60 6.90 -4.92
N ALA A 124 2.09 6.32 -3.83
CA ALA A 124 1.77 7.02 -2.59
C ALA A 124 2.98 7.71 -1.95
N LEU A 125 4.16 7.09 -2.01
CA LEU A 125 5.37 7.61 -1.36
C LEU A 125 6.21 8.54 -2.25
N THR A 126 5.90 8.67 -3.55
CA THR A 126 6.71 9.43 -4.52
C THR A 126 8.19 9.03 -4.49
N VAL A 127 8.42 7.73 -4.70
CA VAL A 127 9.75 7.11 -4.62
C VAL A 127 10.71 7.58 -5.73
N PRO A 128 12.04 7.34 -5.61
CA PRO A 128 12.99 7.68 -6.66
C PRO A 128 12.64 7.06 -8.03
N PRO A 129 13.07 7.66 -9.16
CA PRO A 129 12.69 7.21 -10.51
C PRO A 129 13.00 5.74 -10.81
N ALA A 130 14.13 5.21 -10.30
CA ALA A 130 14.50 3.81 -10.47
C ALA A 130 13.51 2.86 -9.79
N GLU A 131 13.09 3.21 -8.56
CA GLU A 131 12.12 2.42 -7.81
C GLU A 131 10.71 2.50 -8.42
N TRP A 132 10.32 3.67 -8.91
CA TRP A 132 9.08 3.87 -9.64
C TRP A 132 9.04 2.99 -10.90
N THR A 133 10.14 2.99 -11.66
CA THR A 133 10.29 2.19 -12.88
C THR A 133 10.15 0.70 -12.56
N ALA A 134 10.88 0.21 -11.55
CA ALA A 134 10.79 -1.18 -11.12
C ALA A 134 9.36 -1.59 -10.70
N ALA A 135 8.66 -0.74 -9.95
CA ALA A 135 7.29 -1.01 -9.52
C ALA A 135 6.30 -1.05 -10.70
N ARG A 136 6.43 -0.11 -11.65
CA ARG A 136 5.62 -0.05 -12.86
C ARG A 136 5.86 -1.27 -13.76
N ASP A 137 7.12 -1.65 -13.93
CA ASP A 137 7.49 -2.77 -14.79
C ASP A 137 7.01 -4.09 -14.19
N ALA A 138 7.13 -4.28 -12.87
CA ALA A 138 6.55 -5.42 -12.16
C ALA A 138 5.02 -5.50 -12.30
N TYR A 139 4.33 -4.37 -12.14
CA TYR A 139 2.88 -4.27 -12.36
C TYR A 139 2.48 -4.66 -13.79
N THR A 140 3.18 -4.13 -14.78
CA THR A 140 2.91 -4.41 -16.20
C THR A 140 3.16 -5.88 -16.55
N ALA A 141 4.25 -6.45 -16.04
CA ALA A 141 4.57 -7.86 -16.23
C ALA A 141 3.53 -8.78 -15.58
N ALA A 142 3.03 -8.44 -14.38
CA ALA A 142 2.01 -9.24 -13.71
C ALA A 142 0.67 -9.25 -14.46
N ILE A 143 0.24 -8.12 -15.03
CA ILE A 143 -0.94 -8.07 -15.90
C ILE A 143 -0.76 -8.97 -17.12
N ALA A 144 0.40 -8.92 -17.77
CA ALA A 144 0.70 -9.74 -18.93
C ALA A 144 0.62 -11.23 -18.56
N ALA A 145 1.23 -11.63 -17.44
CA ALA A 145 1.20 -12.99 -16.93
C ALA A 145 -0.24 -13.47 -16.62
N ARG A 146 -1.06 -12.64 -15.95
CA ARG A 146 -2.47 -12.97 -15.70
C ARG A 146 -3.25 -13.17 -17.00
N ARG A 147 -3.08 -12.29 -18.00
CA ARG A 147 -3.74 -12.42 -19.32
C ARG A 147 -3.33 -13.69 -20.05
N SER A 148 -2.05 -14.06 -20.01
CA SER A 148 -1.57 -15.34 -20.56
C SER A 148 -2.21 -16.52 -19.84
N ALA A 149 -2.34 -16.46 -18.51
CA ALA A 149 -2.99 -17.50 -17.73
C ALA A 149 -4.51 -17.59 -18.02
N GLU A 150 -5.18 -16.46 -18.28
CA GLU A 150 -6.59 -16.46 -18.69
C GLU A 150 -6.81 -17.19 -20.01
N ALA A 151 -5.93 -16.94 -20.98
CA ALA A 151 -5.96 -17.59 -22.28
C ALA A 151 -5.77 -19.12 -22.15
N ALA A 152 -4.79 -19.55 -21.35
CA ALA A 152 -4.53 -20.98 -21.10
C ALA A 152 -5.69 -21.66 -20.35
N ALA A 153 -6.32 -20.96 -19.41
CA ALA A 153 -7.43 -21.49 -18.61
C ALA A 153 -8.80 -21.40 -19.33
N GLY A 154 -8.90 -20.64 -20.43
CA GLY A 154 -10.17 -20.34 -21.11
C GLY A 154 -11.17 -19.61 -20.18
N ARG A 155 -10.67 -18.81 -19.24
CA ARG A 155 -11.46 -18.22 -18.15
C ARG A 155 -10.86 -16.88 -17.73
N SER A 156 -11.73 -15.88 -17.49
CA SER A 156 -11.26 -14.62 -16.92
C SER A 156 -10.99 -14.72 -15.42
N ALA A 157 -9.89 -14.13 -14.95
CA ALA A 157 -9.63 -13.86 -13.54
C ALA A 157 -10.33 -12.58 -13.06
N GLY A 158 -10.39 -11.55 -13.91
CA GLY A 158 -10.99 -10.26 -13.59
C GLY A 158 -12.50 -10.32 -13.31
N THR A 159 -12.99 -9.32 -12.58
CA THR A 159 -14.42 -9.07 -12.36
C THR A 159 -14.66 -7.57 -12.22
N ALA A 160 -15.86 -7.09 -12.53
CA ALA A 160 -16.20 -5.68 -12.35
C ALA A 160 -15.99 -5.18 -10.89
N ARG A 161 -16.06 -6.08 -9.90
CA ARG A 161 -15.76 -5.73 -8.50
C ARG A 161 -14.25 -5.53 -8.27
N ILE A 162 -13.42 -6.38 -8.87
CA ILE A 162 -11.95 -6.22 -8.84
C ILE A 162 -11.57 -4.91 -9.53
N ASP A 163 -12.15 -4.63 -10.70
CA ASP A 163 -11.83 -3.42 -11.47
C ASP A 163 -12.15 -2.14 -10.68
N ARG A 164 -13.32 -2.08 -10.05
CA ARG A 164 -13.69 -0.94 -9.18
C ARG A 164 -12.79 -0.81 -7.96
N ALA A 165 -12.42 -1.91 -7.32
CA ALA A 165 -11.53 -1.89 -6.16
C ALA A 165 -10.12 -1.44 -6.54
N TRP A 166 -9.61 -1.89 -7.69
CA TRP A 166 -8.33 -1.45 -8.26
C TRP A 166 -8.31 0.06 -8.52
N VAL A 167 -9.35 0.61 -9.17
CA VAL A 167 -9.46 2.07 -9.41
C VAL A 167 -9.44 2.83 -8.09
N ARG A 168 -10.19 2.37 -7.08
CA ARG A 168 -10.23 3.02 -5.75
C ARG A 168 -8.88 3.03 -5.06
N LEU A 169 -8.15 1.91 -5.11
CA LEU A 169 -6.81 1.80 -4.55
C LEU A 169 -5.84 2.78 -5.20
N LEU A 170 -5.78 2.82 -6.54
CA LEU A 170 -4.88 3.75 -7.23
C LEU A 170 -5.28 5.22 -7.04
N ALA A 171 -6.58 5.52 -6.98
CA ALA A 171 -7.06 6.86 -6.69
C ALA A 171 -6.67 7.31 -5.28
N ALA A 172 -6.77 6.43 -4.28
CA ALA A 172 -6.33 6.72 -2.91
C ALA A 172 -4.82 6.96 -2.84
N ALA A 173 -4.02 6.12 -3.50
CA ALA A 173 -2.57 6.30 -3.59
C ALA A 173 -2.18 7.62 -4.26
N HIS A 174 -2.86 8.00 -5.35
CA HIS A 174 -2.62 9.26 -6.04
C HIS A 174 -2.98 10.48 -5.17
N ARG A 175 -4.12 10.44 -4.46
CA ARG A 175 -4.49 11.52 -3.52
C ARG A 175 -3.45 11.70 -2.42
N LEU A 176 -2.95 10.60 -1.88
CA LEU A 176 -1.89 10.62 -0.87
C LEU A 176 -0.58 11.21 -1.42
N ALA A 177 -0.21 10.86 -2.66
CA ALA A 177 0.95 11.46 -3.34
C ALA A 177 0.80 12.99 -3.48
N LEU A 178 -0.39 13.48 -3.81
CA LEU A 178 -0.66 14.93 -3.89
C LEU A 178 -0.53 15.63 -2.53
N ILE A 179 -1.03 15.01 -1.45
CA ILE A 179 -0.91 15.56 -0.09
C ILE A 179 0.56 15.65 0.34
N THR A 180 1.37 14.65 0.00
CA THR A 180 2.78 14.57 0.44
C THR A 180 3.72 15.44 -0.39
N THR A 181 3.36 15.75 -1.64
CA THR A 181 4.12 16.62 -2.55
C THR A 181 3.69 18.09 -2.49
N ALA A 182 2.47 18.37 -2.01
CA ALA A 182 2.04 19.74 -1.78
C ALA A 182 3.00 20.44 -0.80
N ALA A 183 3.62 21.54 -1.23
CA ALA A 183 4.47 22.36 -0.38
C ALA A 183 3.68 22.80 0.88
N PRO A 184 4.32 22.89 2.05
CA PRO A 184 3.64 23.18 3.32
C PRO A 184 2.89 24.53 3.37
N ALA A 185 3.03 25.39 2.36
CA ALA A 185 2.32 26.67 2.27
C ALA A 185 0.84 26.54 1.87
N ALA A 186 0.39 25.42 1.28
CA ALA A 186 -0.97 25.31 0.73
C ALA A 186 -2.05 24.85 1.74
N LEU A 187 -1.67 24.41 2.94
CA LEU A 187 -2.61 23.88 3.95
C LEU A 187 -2.72 24.72 5.22
N ALA A 188 -2.05 25.88 5.28
CA ALA A 188 -2.26 26.83 6.37
C ALA A 188 -3.52 27.67 6.07
N VAL A 189 -4.69 27.15 6.42
CA VAL A 189 -5.82 28.01 6.76
C VAL A 189 -5.73 28.28 8.26
N PRO A 190 -5.43 29.51 8.70
CA PRO A 190 -5.43 29.83 10.13
C PRO A 190 -6.84 29.65 10.70
N SER A 191 -6.94 29.03 11.87
CA SER A 191 -8.18 28.82 12.64
C SER A 191 -8.88 30.13 13.05
N SER A 192 -8.32 31.30 12.73
CA SER A 192 -8.89 32.62 13.00
C SER A 192 -9.91 33.10 11.95
N LEU A 193 -10.20 32.33 10.90
CA LEU A 193 -11.21 32.68 9.88
C LEU A 193 -12.46 31.77 9.90
N ALA A 194 -12.57 30.83 10.85
CA ALA A 194 -13.76 29.99 11.00
C ALA A 194 -14.82 30.56 11.97
N GLY A 195 -14.64 31.81 12.42
CA GLY A 195 -15.55 32.41 13.40
C GLY A 195 -15.52 33.94 13.38
N ALA A 196 -16.07 34.55 12.34
CA ALA A 196 -16.69 35.88 12.39
C ALA A 196 -17.45 36.16 11.09
N ALA A 197 -18.79 36.21 11.23
CA ALA A 197 -19.81 36.79 10.33
C ALA A 197 -19.96 36.21 8.92
#